data_AF-A0A183EX66-F1
#
_entry.id   AF-A0A183EX66-F1
#
_cell.length_a   1.000
_cell.length_b   1.000
_cell.length_c   1.000
_cell.angle_alpha   90.00
_cell.angle_beta   90.00
_cell.angle_gamma   90.00
#
_symmetry.space_group_name_H-M   'P 1'
#
loop_
_entity.id
_entity.type
_entity.pdbx_description
1 polymer ?
#
loop_
_entity_poly.entity_id
_entity_poly.type
_entity_poly.pdbx_seq_one_letter_code
_entity_poly.pdbx_strand_id
1 'polypeptide(L)'
;MLEERALLRVDGEGNVLEVAAKNVQEAQAAAKSYYDKRWNAKTSQFKAGERVLVLAPTQARRCSHPKLAPRFNGPYRILELSDSSALVKQIYGQEEAIGPFEEGS
;
A
#
# COMPACT_ATOMS: atom_id res chain seq x y z
N MET A 1 43.44 28.03 -32.01
CA MET A 1 43.09 28.22 -30.59
C MET A 1 42.44 26.93 -30.12
N LEU A 2 43.24 26.09 -29.46
CA LEU A 2 42.81 24.79 -28.95
C LEU A 2 42.29 24.97 -27.51
N GLU A 3 41.10 24.41 -27.30
CA GLU A 3 40.63 23.67 -26.11
C GLU A 3 40.85 24.25 -24.71
N GLU A 4 39.74 24.64 -24.08
CA GLU A 4 39.51 24.38 -22.66
C GLU A 4 38.05 23.97 -22.46
N ARG A 5 37.76 22.68 -22.68
CA ARG A 5 36.56 22.06 -22.14
C ARG A 5 36.89 21.67 -20.70
N ALA A 6 36.30 22.39 -19.75
CA ALA A 6 36.38 22.10 -18.32
C ALA A 6 35.99 20.64 -18.05
N LEU A 7 37.00 19.81 -17.80
CA LEU A 7 36.85 18.48 -17.20
C LEU A 7 36.33 18.69 -15.78
N LEU A 8 35.08 18.30 -15.53
CA LEU A 8 34.57 18.08 -14.18
C LEU A 8 35.38 16.94 -13.56
N ARG A 9 36.47 17.32 -12.89
CA ARG A 9 37.23 16.46 -12.00
C ARG A 9 36.35 16.21 -10.78
N VAL A 10 35.75 15.02 -10.71
CA VAL A 10 35.14 14.53 -9.48
C VAL A 10 36.29 14.08 -8.60
N ASP A 11 36.84 15.03 -7.84
CA ASP A 11 37.80 14.75 -6.79
C ASP A 11 37.08 14.06 -5.62
N GLY A 12 37.56 12.90 -5.18
CA GLY A 12 37.19 12.31 -3.89
C GLY A 12 36.75 10.84 -3.98
N GLU A 13 37.54 9.98 -3.35
CA GLU A 13 37.40 8.51 -3.22
C GLU A 13 36.15 8.09 -2.41
N GLY A 14 34.96 8.38 -2.92
CA GLY A 14 33.74 7.68 -2.55
C GLY A 14 33.53 6.55 -3.54
N ASN A 15 33.39 5.31 -3.06
CA ASN A 15 33.09 4.15 -3.91
C ASN A 15 31.87 4.51 -4.79
N VAL A 16 32.06 4.57 -6.12
CA VAL A 16 31.05 5.07 -7.08
C VAL A 16 29.71 4.37 -6.92
N LEU A 17 29.73 3.10 -6.50
CA LEU A 17 28.54 2.30 -6.19
C LEU A 17 27.76 2.86 -4.99
N GLU A 18 28.44 3.33 -3.96
CA GLU A 18 27.81 3.92 -2.77
C GLU A 18 27.14 5.25 -3.09
N VAL A 19 27.81 6.09 -3.90
CA VAL A 19 27.25 7.36 -4.37
C VAL A 19 26.02 7.10 -5.25
N ALA A 20 26.12 6.16 -6.19
CA ALA A 20 24.99 5.76 -7.01
C ALA A 20 23.82 5.21 -6.18
N ALA A 21 24.11 4.37 -5.18
CA ALA A 21 23.09 3.82 -4.28
C ALA A 21 22.38 4.91 -3.47
N LYS A 22 23.12 5.89 -2.92
CA LYS A 22 22.54 7.03 -2.21
C LYS A 22 21.63 7.85 -3.11
N ASN A 23 22.09 8.20 -4.32
CA ASN A 23 21.30 8.97 -5.27
C ASN A 23 20.00 8.24 -5.66
N VAL A 24 20.06 6.92 -5.84
CA VAL A 24 18.87 6.11 -6.11
C VAL A 24 17.91 6.12 -4.92
N GLN A 25 18.40 5.97 -3.69
CA GLN A 25 17.57 6.03 -2.48
C GLN A 25 16.90 7.40 -2.31
N GLU A 26 17.64 8.49 -2.53
CA GLU A 26 17.10 9.85 -2.47
C GLU A 26 16.03 10.08 -3.54
N ALA A 27 16.28 9.65 -4.78
CA ALA A 27 15.30 9.75 -5.86
C ALA A 27 14.04 8.92 -5.56
N GLN A 28 14.19 7.70 -5.02
CA GLN A 28 13.07 6.85 -4.60
C GLN A 28 12.28 7.50 -3.46
N ALA A 29 12.95 8.04 -2.45
CA ALA A 29 12.31 8.72 -1.32
C ALA A 29 11.54 9.97 -1.77
N ALA A 30 12.13 10.78 -2.66
CA ALA A 30 11.48 11.94 -3.24
C ALA A 30 10.21 11.55 -4.01
N ALA A 31 10.30 10.55 -4.89
CA ALA A 31 9.17 10.03 -5.66
C ALA A 31 8.05 9.50 -4.75
N LYS A 32 8.39 8.71 -3.73
CA LYS A 32 7.43 8.21 -2.75
C LYS A 32 6.75 9.35 -1.99
N SER A 33 7.52 10.32 -1.49
CA SER A 33 6.98 11.45 -0.73
C SER A 33 6.01 12.31 -1.55
N TYR A 34 6.28 12.48 -2.85
CA TYR A 34 5.39 13.20 -3.74
C TYR A 34 4.07 12.46 -3.92
N TYR A 35 4.13 11.14 -4.14
CA TYR A 35 2.95 10.30 -4.27
C TYR A 35 2.09 10.31 -3.01
N ASP A 36 2.70 10.09 -1.84
CA ASP A 36 2.01 10.04 -0.55
C ASP A 36 1.28 11.35 -0.26
N LYS A 37 1.93 12.50 -0.52
CA LYS A 37 1.32 13.84 -0.37
C LYS A 37 0.17 14.06 -1.36
N ARG A 38 0.37 13.71 -2.63
CA ARG A 38 -0.62 13.94 -3.69
C ARG A 38 -1.89 13.13 -3.48
N TRP A 39 -1.76 11.89 -3.01
CA TRP A 39 -2.88 10.95 -2.85
C TRP A 39 -3.35 10.77 -1.41
N ASN A 40 -2.77 11.52 -0.47
CA ASN A 40 -3.05 11.42 0.97
C ASN A 40 -2.99 9.96 1.46
N ALA A 41 -1.94 9.24 1.04
CA ALA A 41 -1.74 7.84 1.38
C ALA A 41 -1.50 7.72 2.89
N LYS A 42 -2.47 7.16 3.63
CA LYS A 42 -2.35 6.95 5.07
C LYS A 42 -1.71 5.59 5.34
N THR A 43 -0.64 5.57 6.13
CA THR A 43 0.14 4.36 6.43
C THR A 43 -0.62 3.32 7.26
N SER A 44 -1.61 3.72 8.06
CA SER A 44 -2.37 2.80 8.91
C SER A 44 -3.82 3.25 9.01
N GLN A 45 -4.70 2.61 8.23
CA GLN A 45 -6.14 2.82 8.32
C GLN A 45 -6.85 1.68 9.08
N PHE A 46 -6.17 0.56 9.30
CA PHE A 46 -6.79 -0.67 9.78
C PHE A 46 -6.01 -1.27 10.95
N LYS A 47 -6.70 -2.07 11.76
CA LYS A 47 -6.12 -2.84 12.86
C LYS A 47 -6.41 -4.33 12.69
N ALA A 48 -5.52 -5.16 13.24
CA ALA A 48 -5.77 -6.59 13.34
C ALA A 48 -7.06 -6.84 14.14
N GLY A 49 -7.87 -7.80 13.69
CA GLY A 49 -9.16 -8.16 14.28
C GLY A 49 -10.36 -7.38 13.74
N GLU A 50 -10.17 -6.30 12.97
CA GLU A 50 -11.26 -5.53 12.36
C GLU A 50 -11.92 -6.29 11.19
N ARG A 51 -13.19 -5.96 10.93
CA ARG A 51 -13.96 -6.48 9.81
C ARG A 51 -13.84 -5.55 8.61
N VAL A 52 -13.49 -6.11 7.46
CA VAL A 52 -13.27 -5.34 6.22
C VAL A 52 -13.94 -5.99 5.02
N LEU A 53 -14.21 -5.16 4.03
CA LEU A 53 -14.61 -5.58 2.68
C LEU A 53 -13.43 -5.43 1.73
N VAL A 54 -13.23 -6.40 0.86
CA VAL A 54 -12.11 -6.41 -0.11
C VAL A 54 -12.63 -5.96 -1.47
N LEU A 55 -11.95 -5.00 -2.10
CA LEU A 55 -12.27 -4.55 -3.45
C LEU A 55 -12.01 -5.68 -4.46
N ALA A 56 -13.02 -6.04 -5.24
CA ALA A 56 -12.97 -7.12 -6.22
C ALA A 56 -13.28 -6.61 -7.64
N PRO A 57 -12.32 -5.93 -8.29
CA PRO A 57 -12.57 -5.23 -9.56
C PRO A 57 -12.93 -6.19 -10.71
N THR A 58 -12.52 -7.45 -10.63
CA THR A 58 -12.80 -8.46 -11.66
C THR A 58 -14.17 -9.13 -11.51
N GLN A 59 -14.86 -8.97 -10.37
CA GLN A 59 -16.17 -9.60 -10.17
C GLN A 59 -17.21 -9.07 -11.15
N ALA A 60 -17.18 -7.76 -11.46
CA ALA A 60 -18.11 -7.17 -12.41
C ALA A 60 -18.02 -7.78 -13.81
N ARG A 61 -16.83 -8.23 -14.23
CA ARG A 61 -16.64 -8.90 -15.54
C ARG A 61 -17.26 -10.30 -15.61
N ARG A 62 -17.50 -10.93 -14.46
CA ARG A 62 -18.05 -12.28 -14.35
C ARG A 62 -19.57 -12.28 -14.16
N CYS A 63 -20.19 -11.11 -13.97
CA CYS A 63 -21.63 -10.97 -13.80
C CYS A 63 -22.33 -10.69 -15.12
N SER A 64 -23.51 -11.28 -15.31
CA SER A 64 -24.38 -10.99 -16.48
C SER A 64 -24.78 -9.52 -16.58
N HIS A 65 -24.86 -8.82 -15.44
CA HIS A 65 -25.18 -7.40 -15.37
C HIS A 65 -24.05 -6.66 -14.62
N PRO A 66 -22.94 -6.30 -15.31
CA PRO A 66 -21.76 -5.70 -14.68
C PRO A 66 -22.05 -4.42 -13.89
N LYS A 67 -23.08 -3.66 -14.31
CA LYS A 67 -23.50 -2.42 -13.65
C LYS A 67 -24.08 -2.65 -12.25
N LEU A 68 -24.67 -3.82 -12.01
CA LEU A 68 -25.27 -4.20 -10.71
C LEU A 68 -24.34 -5.10 -9.89
N ALA A 69 -23.15 -5.40 -10.40
CA ALA A 69 -22.20 -6.24 -9.69
C ALA A 69 -21.61 -5.49 -8.48
N PRO A 70 -21.58 -6.11 -7.29
CA PRO A 70 -20.95 -5.50 -6.14
C PRO A 70 -19.45 -5.31 -6.39
N ARG A 71 -18.93 -4.13 -6.01
CA ARG A 71 -17.51 -3.81 -6.16
C ARG A 71 -16.65 -4.43 -5.07
N PHE A 72 -17.25 -4.76 -3.93
CA PHE A 72 -16.57 -5.27 -2.75
C PHE A 72 -17.13 -6.65 -2.39
N ASN A 73 -16.24 -7.50 -1.88
CA ASN A 73 -16.53 -8.86 -1.43
C ASN A 73 -16.26 -8.98 0.07
N GLY A 74 -16.98 -9.87 0.74
CA GLY A 74 -16.73 -10.25 2.14
C GLY A 74 -17.81 -9.76 3.08
N PRO A 75 -17.79 -10.29 4.30
CA PRO A 75 -16.87 -9.72 5.28
C PRO A 75 -15.66 -10.62 5.56
N TYR A 76 -14.51 -9.98 5.72
CA TYR A 76 -13.27 -10.60 6.15
C TYR A 76 -12.82 -10.02 7.48
N ARG A 77 -12.08 -10.80 8.26
CA ARG A 77 -11.39 -10.35 9.46
C ARG A 77 -9.89 -10.24 9.19
N ILE A 78 -9.29 -9.13 9.59
CA ILE A 78 -7.84 -8.94 9.48
C ILE A 78 -7.15 -9.82 10.52
N LEU A 79 -6.23 -10.66 10.10
CA LEU A 79 -5.37 -11.45 11.00
C LEU A 79 -4.09 -10.70 11.30
N GLU A 80 -3.40 -10.28 10.25
CA GLU A 80 -2.09 -9.63 10.33
C GLU A 80 -2.01 -8.47 9.33
N LEU A 81 -1.23 -7.46 9.69
CA LEU A 81 -1.00 -6.26 8.90
C LEU A 81 0.49 -6.08 8.64
N SER A 82 0.79 -5.67 7.42
CA SER A 82 2.07 -5.16 6.97
C SER A 82 1.86 -3.72 6.47
N ASP A 83 2.94 -2.98 6.24
CA ASP A 83 2.90 -1.59 5.76
C ASP A 83 2.10 -1.42 4.46
N SER A 84 2.06 -2.45 3.61
CA SER A 84 1.43 -2.40 2.29
C SER A 84 0.39 -3.49 2.04
N SER A 85 0.18 -4.41 2.97
CA SER A 85 -0.69 -5.57 2.75
C SER A 85 -1.34 -6.06 4.04
N ALA A 86 -2.42 -6.82 3.90
CA ALA A 86 -3.16 -7.40 5.01
C ALA A 86 -3.45 -8.87 4.71
N LEU A 87 -3.21 -9.74 5.71
CA LEU A 87 -3.69 -11.11 5.68
C LEU A 87 -5.10 -11.13 6.26
N VAL A 88 -6.06 -11.62 5.48
CA VAL A 88 -7.48 -11.59 5.85
C VAL A 88 -8.12 -12.98 5.77
N LYS A 89 -9.06 -13.25 6.66
CA LYS A 89 -9.83 -14.50 6.71
C LYS A 89 -11.32 -14.22 6.51
N GLN A 90 -11.96 -14.99 5.64
CA GLN A 90 -13.40 -14.85 5.38
C GLN A 90 -14.21 -15.34 6.59
N ILE A 91 -15.27 -14.60 6.95
CA ILE A 91 -16.06 -14.88 8.16
C ILE A 91 -17.25 -15.83 7.88
N TYR A 92 -17.65 -16.01 6.61
CA TYR A 92 -18.81 -16.84 6.27
C TYR A 92 -18.66 -18.28 6.80
N GLY A 93 -19.64 -18.72 7.59
CA GLY A 93 -19.71 -20.08 8.16
C GLY A 93 -18.98 -20.29 9.49
N GLN A 94 -18.34 -19.26 10.06
CA GLN A 94 -17.92 -19.30 11.46
C GLN A 94 -18.94 -18.51 12.29
N GLU A 95 -19.76 -19.22 13.07
CA GLU A 95 -20.52 -18.65 14.18
C GLU A 95 -19.53 -18.12 15.23
N GLU A 96 -18.94 -16.95 15.00
CA GLU A 96 -18.44 -16.17 16.12
C GLU A 96 -19.67 -15.59 16.80
N ALA A 97 -20.00 -16.16 17.97
CA ALA A 97 -21.04 -15.68 18.85
C ALA A 97 -20.99 -14.14 18.90
N ILE A 98 -22.09 -13.51 18.47
CA ILE A 98 -22.35 -12.11 18.74
C ILE A 98 -22.41 -12.05 20.27
N GLY A 99 -21.34 -11.55 20.91
CA GLY A 99 -21.35 -11.28 22.34
C GLY A 99 -22.60 -10.46 22.69
N PRO A 100 -23.20 -10.68 23.88
CA PRO A 100 -24.49 -10.11 24.21
C PRO A 100 -24.49 -8.60 23.94
N PHE A 101 -25.59 -8.14 23.33
CA PHE A 101 -25.91 -6.72 23.24
C PHE A 101 -25.95 -6.19 24.67
N GLU A 102 -24.95 -5.41 25.10
CA GLU A 102 -25.10 -4.66 26.36
C GLU A 102 -26.13 -3.57 26.10
N GLU A 103 -27.38 -3.86 26.45
CA GLU A 103 -28.41 -2.84 26.64
C GLU A 103 -27.92 -1.95 27.77
N GLY A 104 -27.36 -0.79 27.39
CA GLY A 104 -27.00 0.26 28.34
C GLY A 104 -28.21 0.60 29.21
N SER A 105 -28.01 0.44 30.52
CA SER A 105 -28.91 0.92 31.57
C SER A 105 -28.91 2.45 31.67
#